data_AF-A0A962KB42-F1
#
_entry.id   AF-A0A962KB42-F1
#
_cell.length_a   1.000
_cell.length_b   1.000
_cell.length_c   1.000
_cell.angle_alpha   90.00
_cell.angle_beta   90.00
_cell.angle_gamma   90.00
#
_symmetry.space_group_name_H-M   'P 1'
#
loop_
_entity.id
_entity.type
_entity.pdbx_description
1 polymer ?
#
loop_
_entity_poly.entity_id
_entity_poly.type
_entity_poly.pdbx_seq_one_letter_code
_entity_poly.pdbx_strand_id
1 'polypeptide(L)'
;MTIIPLAITQLYKATAAELLPTSTRRLKAFNDFLGQERAKEAVHMALAMPHDGYNIFAIGENGLGKRTMIKRLLAEVAAQEQAPSDWCYVNNFADPRKPIALELPAGKGLLVQKSLSKLWRSVSRMVQASFQHETYIGRIEMLKNSLNQAQQTALQELAQEGEKRQLKLVLRPQGGHGFVPTATDGEIMTSEAFDALPTSEQHTLKSAIQEMEKRLQRLAERLGRMEEQSRDKIQKLNDEVSLAAVEPLITKLKEQYQDLKPIVDYLSAYQQDVIENVDIIVNAQENEPDAVASVSSDNAIPSRYQCNVIVSHNPKKGAPVVFEDLPTHYNLMGHVEQVTYMGTVATDFTLIRAGALHRANGGYLLLEAEQVLEQPYAWQGLKRALRSRNLKLSSLEQMLTLTGTISLEPDAIPLDVKIVLLGDRETFHLLQEYDPELEQLFKIRADFANTMPRSSDNEQKYAHFLADCVAKEKLMPFDRSALMALIEESAR
;
A
#
# COMPACT_ATOMS: atom_id res chain seq x y z
N MET A 1 68.71 21.41 31.31
CA MET A 1 68.17 21.96 30.04
C MET A 1 68.01 23.47 30.21
N THR A 2 68.75 24.27 29.47
CA THR A 2 68.59 25.74 29.44
C THR A 2 67.31 26.07 28.67
N ILE A 3 66.33 26.64 29.36
CA ILE A 3 65.07 27.09 28.75
C ILE A 3 65.38 28.37 27.97
N ILE A 4 65.27 28.32 26.64
CA ILE A 4 65.44 29.49 25.77
C ILE A 4 64.14 30.31 25.83
N PRO A 5 64.17 31.59 26.23
CA PRO A 5 62.96 32.42 26.27
C PRO A 5 62.45 32.67 24.84
N LEU A 6 61.13 32.58 24.66
CA LEU A 6 60.49 32.90 23.39
C LEU A 6 60.53 34.41 23.13
N ALA A 7 60.83 34.80 21.90
CA ALA A 7 60.72 36.19 21.47
C ALA A 7 59.25 36.64 21.44
N ILE A 8 58.97 37.93 21.65
CA ILE A 8 57.59 38.48 21.62
C ILE A 8 56.87 38.12 20.31
N THR A 9 57.59 38.11 19.19
CA THR A 9 57.07 37.73 17.87
C THR A 9 56.69 36.26 17.75
N GLN A 10 57.13 35.41 18.67
CA GLN A 10 56.79 33.98 18.74
C GLN A 10 55.61 33.72 19.69
N LEU A 11 55.23 34.70 20.52
CA LEU A 11 54.13 34.58 21.48
C LEU A 11 52.75 34.84 20.86
N TYR A 12 52.70 35.58 19.75
CA TYR A 12 51.44 35.98 19.13
C TYR A 12 51.53 35.97 17.60
N LYS A 13 50.59 35.28 16.97
CA LYS A 13 50.40 35.25 15.52
C LYS A 13 49.28 36.21 15.13
N ALA A 14 49.65 37.42 14.74
CA ALA A 14 48.72 38.41 14.20
C ALA A 14 48.16 37.99 12.84
N THR A 15 46.91 38.34 12.55
CA THR A 15 46.32 38.17 11.21
C THR A 15 46.83 39.24 10.27
N ALA A 16 47.25 38.88 9.05
CA ALA A 16 47.77 39.86 8.11
C ALA A 16 46.62 40.62 7.41
N ALA A 17 46.53 41.93 7.67
CA ALA A 17 45.48 42.80 7.13
C ALA A 17 45.42 42.82 5.59
N GLU A 18 46.56 42.61 4.93
CA GLU A 18 46.68 42.65 3.46
C GLU A 18 45.94 41.50 2.76
N LEU A 19 45.77 40.38 3.46
CA LEU A 19 45.11 39.19 2.92
C LEU A 19 43.60 39.24 3.05
N LEU A 20 43.05 40.23 3.76
CA LEU A 20 41.62 40.32 4.09
C LEU A 20 40.91 41.46 3.34
N PRO A 21 39.62 41.25 2.99
CA PRO A 21 38.80 42.28 2.38
C PRO A 21 38.60 43.47 3.32
N THR A 22 38.33 44.64 2.75
CA THR A 22 38.12 45.88 3.53
C THR A 22 36.81 45.88 4.30
N SER A 23 35.79 45.18 3.80
CA SER A 23 34.48 45.04 4.44
C SER A 23 33.73 43.82 3.91
N THR A 24 32.83 43.26 4.73
CA THR A 24 31.92 42.18 4.33
C THR A 24 30.82 42.61 3.36
N ARG A 25 30.60 43.91 3.14
CA ARG A 25 29.48 44.45 2.34
C ARG A 25 29.47 44.01 0.86
N ARG A 26 30.64 43.70 0.28
CA ARG A 26 30.80 43.39 -1.15
C ARG A 26 31.31 41.98 -1.42
N LEU A 27 31.33 41.11 -0.40
CA LEU A 27 31.78 39.74 -0.58
C LEU A 27 30.66 38.88 -1.16
N LYS A 28 31.04 37.98 -2.07
CA LYS A 28 30.12 36.98 -2.60
C LYS A 28 29.82 35.93 -1.52
N ALA A 29 28.63 35.34 -1.64
CA ALA A 29 28.21 34.24 -0.79
C ALA A 29 29.23 33.10 -0.81
N PHE A 30 29.68 32.69 0.37
CA PHE A 30 30.51 31.53 0.61
C PHE A 30 29.69 30.23 0.45
N ASN A 31 29.69 29.73 -0.78
CA ASN A 31 29.02 28.49 -1.14
C ASN A 31 29.90 27.24 -0.98
N ASP A 32 30.95 27.25 -0.14
CA ASP A 32 31.79 26.07 0.12
C ASP A 32 31.77 25.69 1.60
N PHE A 33 32.41 24.57 1.95
CA PHE A 33 32.51 24.10 3.33
C PHE A 33 33.93 24.33 3.86
N LEU A 34 34.04 25.23 4.82
CA LEU A 34 35.34 25.62 5.36
C LEU A 34 35.93 24.53 6.25
N GLY A 35 37.10 24.02 5.88
CA GLY A 35 37.86 23.07 6.72
C GLY A 35 37.24 21.67 6.82
N GLN A 36 36.32 21.33 5.92
CA GLN A 36 35.60 20.04 5.92
C GLN A 36 35.91 19.18 4.69
N GLU A 37 37.09 19.33 4.11
CA GLU A 37 37.53 18.62 2.90
C GLU A 37 37.46 17.10 3.08
N ARG A 38 37.91 16.59 4.22
CA ARG A 38 37.87 15.15 4.54
C ARG A 38 36.43 14.61 4.62
N ALA A 39 35.53 15.34 5.27
CA ALA A 39 34.12 14.95 5.36
C ALA A 39 33.46 14.97 3.98
N LYS A 40 33.76 15.99 3.16
CA LYS A 40 33.29 16.12 1.78
C LYS A 40 33.75 14.96 0.90
N GLU A 41 35.04 14.61 0.96
CA GLU A 41 35.59 13.46 0.23
C GLU A 41 34.96 12.14 0.65
N ALA A 42 34.78 11.93 1.96
CA ALA A 42 34.13 10.73 2.48
C ALA A 42 32.68 10.61 1.98
N VAL A 43 31.92 11.70 2.00
CA VAL A 43 30.55 11.73 1.45
C VAL A 43 30.59 11.44 -0.06
N HIS A 44 31.43 12.11 -0.85
CA HIS A 44 31.53 11.83 -2.29
C HIS A 44 31.91 10.38 -2.59
N MET A 45 32.84 9.79 -1.83
CA MET A 45 33.21 8.39 -1.95
C MET A 45 32.02 7.46 -1.67
N ALA A 46 31.26 7.74 -0.61
CA ALA A 46 30.07 6.96 -0.29
C ALA A 46 29.02 7.05 -1.40
N LEU A 47 28.82 8.24 -1.99
CA LEU A 47 27.85 8.46 -3.06
C LEU A 47 28.28 7.79 -4.38
N ALA A 48 29.58 7.76 -4.67
CA ALA A 48 30.12 7.07 -5.84
C ALA A 48 30.05 5.54 -5.74
N MET A 49 29.82 4.97 -4.55
CA MET A 49 29.77 3.53 -4.31
C MET A 49 28.31 3.06 -4.20
N PRO A 50 27.76 2.35 -5.21
CA PRO A 50 26.38 1.85 -5.20
C PRO A 50 26.23 0.52 -4.44
N HIS A 51 27.24 0.11 -3.67
CA HIS A 51 27.26 -1.18 -2.99
C HIS A 51 26.71 -1.11 -1.56
N ASP A 52 26.32 -2.26 -1.03
CA ASP A 52 25.81 -2.42 0.32
C ASP A 52 26.82 -2.07 1.41
N GLY A 53 26.26 -1.53 2.49
CA GLY A 53 27.01 -1.19 3.69
C GLY A 53 27.82 0.09 3.54
N TYR A 54 27.82 0.73 2.37
CA TYR A 54 28.41 2.06 2.16
C TYR A 54 27.45 3.18 2.56
N ASN A 55 26.77 2.99 3.70
CA ASN A 55 26.07 4.07 4.40
C ASN A 55 27.08 4.95 5.14
N ILE A 56 26.67 6.17 5.46
CA ILE A 56 27.54 7.20 6.02
C ILE A 56 27.21 7.38 7.50
N PHE A 57 28.23 7.32 8.35
CA PHE A 57 28.15 7.86 9.71
C PHE A 57 28.95 9.17 9.77
N ALA A 58 28.24 10.28 9.92
CA ALA A 58 28.78 11.61 10.02
C ALA A 58 29.01 12.00 11.47
N ILE A 59 30.29 12.08 11.85
CA ILE A 59 30.75 12.32 13.21
C ILE A 59 31.23 13.75 13.32
N GLY A 60 30.80 14.47 14.35
CA GLY A 60 31.38 15.76 14.70
C GLY A 60 30.66 16.39 15.87
N GLU A 61 31.19 17.49 16.40
CA GLU A 61 30.54 18.23 17.48
C GLU A 61 29.22 18.87 17.02
N ASN A 62 28.35 19.12 18.00
CA ASN A 62 27.11 19.86 17.77
C ASN A 62 27.41 21.30 17.38
N GLY A 63 26.66 21.84 16.42
CA GLY A 63 26.85 23.22 15.93
C GLY A 63 27.77 23.38 14.72
N LEU A 64 28.48 22.34 14.27
CA LEU A 64 29.33 22.39 13.06
C LEU A 64 28.56 22.46 11.72
N GLY A 65 27.23 22.54 11.75
CA GLY A 65 26.42 22.59 10.54
C GLY A 65 26.40 21.28 9.73
N LYS A 66 26.73 20.13 10.34
CA LYS A 66 26.77 18.78 9.72
C LYS A 66 25.53 18.51 8.86
N ARG A 67 24.34 18.70 9.43
CA ARG A 67 23.04 18.51 8.76
C ARG A 67 22.93 19.38 7.51
N THR A 68 23.28 20.66 7.60
CA THR A 68 23.20 21.60 6.48
C THR A 68 24.18 21.22 5.37
N MET A 69 25.40 20.82 5.74
CA MET A 69 26.44 20.42 4.79
C MET A 69 26.05 19.18 4.00
N ILE A 70 25.68 18.11 4.70
CA ILE A 70 25.33 16.84 4.07
C ILE A 70 24.06 16.99 3.25
N LYS A 71 23.03 17.67 3.76
CA LYS A 71 21.80 17.90 3.00
C LYS A 71 22.07 18.62 1.66
N ARG A 72 22.98 19.59 1.64
CA ARG A 72 23.34 20.31 0.41
C ARG A 72 24.10 19.41 -0.56
N LEU A 73 25.10 18.68 -0.09
CA LEU A 73 25.87 17.73 -0.92
C LEU A 73 24.97 16.65 -1.52
N LEU A 74 24.07 16.07 -0.71
CA LEU A 74 23.12 15.07 -1.17
C LEU A 74 22.13 15.65 -2.19
N ALA A 75 21.63 16.86 -1.96
CA ALA A 75 20.71 17.51 -2.91
C ALA A 75 21.37 17.79 -4.27
N GLU A 76 22.65 18.16 -4.29
CA GLU A 76 23.40 18.38 -5.53
C GLU A 76 23.56 17.08 -6.35
N VAL A 77 23.85 15.96 -5.69
CA VAL A 77 24.02 14.66 -6.34
C VAL A 77 22.66 14.07 -6.73
N ALA A 78 21.70 14.06 -5.81
CA ALA A 78 20.36 13.51 -6.03
C ALA A 78 19.64 14.19 -7.20
N ALA A 79 19.88 15.48 -7.45
CA ALA A 79 19.31 16.21 -8.59
C ALA A 79 19.81 15.72 -9.95
N GLN A 80 20.97 15.04 -10.01
CA GLN A 80 21.54 14.47 -11.23
C GLN A 80 21.14 13.01 -11.45
N GLU A 81 20.57 12.36 -10.43
CA GLU A 81 20.11 10.98 -10.50
C GLU A 81 18.74 10.86 -11.16
N GLN A 82 18.40 9.64 -11.59
CA GLN A 82 17.07 9.35 -12.11
C GLN A 82 16.07 9.30 -10.94
N ALA A 83 14.86 9.82 -11.17
CA ALA A 83 13.79 9.71 -10.19
C ALA A 83 13.39 8.23 -10.03
N PRO A 84 13.30 7.72 -8.78
CA PRO A 84 12.97 6.32 -8.55
C PRO A 84 11.50 6.01 -8.83
N SER A 85 11.20 4.72 -8.89
CA SER A 85 9.85 4.20 -9.11
C SER A 85 8.84 4.73 -8.07
N ASP A 86 7.61 4.95 -8.53
CA ASP A 86 6.43 5.11 -7.68
C ASP A 86 6.01 3.73 -7.15
N TRP A 87 5.52 3.68 -5.91
CA TRP A 87 5.04 2.46 -5.28
C TRP A 87 3.58 2.62 -4.84
N CYS A 88 2.76 1.64 -5.21
CA CYS A 88 1.37 1.58 -4.76
C CYS A 88 0.95 0.17 -4.39
N TYR A 89 0.03 0.05 -3.42
CA TYR A 89 -0.63 -1.20 -3.10
C TYR A 89 -2.01 -1.26 -3.78
N VAL A 90 -2.32 -2.42 -4.33
CA VAL A 90 -3.64 -2.77 -4.83
C VAL A 90 -4.16 -4.01 -4.11
N ASN A 91 -5.47 -4.19 -4.12
CA ASN A 91 -6.07 -5.37 -3.51
C ASN A 91 -5.61 -6.65 -4.22
N ASN A 92 -5.42 -7.72 -3.47
CA ASN A 92 -5.31 -9.05 -4.05
C ASN A 92 -6.67 -9.73 -4.02
N PHE A 93 -7.24 -9.98 -5.19
CA PHE A 93 -8.59 -10.56 -5.31
C PHE A 93 -8.66 -12.01 -4.83
N ALA A 94 -7.55 -12.76 -4.86
CA ALA A 94 -7.50 -14.13 -4.38
C ALA A 94 -7.31 -14.20 -2.85
N ASP A 95 -6.53 -13.29 -2.28
CA ASP A 95 -6.31 -13.19 -0.82
C ASP A 95 -6.26 -11.71 -0.40
N PRO A 96 -7.39 -11.10 0.01
CA PRO A 96 -7.47 -9.68 0.38
C PRO A 96 -6.53 -9.28 1.52
N ARG A 97 -6.00 -10.24 2.29
CA ARG A 97 -5.05 -9.97 3.37
C ARG A 97 -3.64 -9.71 2.87
N LYS A 98 -3.34 -10.01 1.60
CA LYS A 98 -2.02 -9.85 0.99
C LYS A 98 -2.05 -8.86 -0.18
N PRO A 99 -2.18 -7.55 0.09
CA PRO A 99 -2.13 -6.52 -0.93
C PRO A 99 -0.87 -6.62 -1.80
N ILE A 100 -1.04 -6.44 -3.11
CA ILE A 100 0.04 -6.57 -4.09
C ILE A 100 0.74 -5.22 -4.23
N ALA A 101 2.07 -5.22 -4.12
CA ALA A 101 2.89 -4.06 -4.40
C ALA A 101 3.13 -3.92 -5.91
N LEU A 102 2.77 -2.77 -6.48
CA LEU A 102 3.06 -2.44 -7.87
C LEU A 102 4.19 -1.42 -7.95
N GLU A 103 5.23 -1.77 -8.71
CA GLU A 103 6.30 -0.87 -9.10
C GLU A 103 5.90 -0.12 -10.37
N LEU A 104 5.91 1.21 -10.31
CA LEU A 104 5.49 2.08 -11.41
C LEU A 104 6.59 3.08 -11.75
N PRO A 105 6.75 3.52 -13.01
CA PRO A 105 7.66 4.60 -13.33
C PRO A 105 7.30 5.89 -12.57
N ALA A 106 8.31 6.70 -12.26
CA ALA A 106 8.14 7.95 -11.54
C ALA A 106 6.97 8.80 -12.09
N GLY A 107 6.11 9.27 -11.20
CA GLY A 107 4.94 10.11 -11.50
C GLY A 107 3.75 9.39 -12.12
N LYS A 108 3.84 8.09 -12.43
CA LYS A 108 2.70 7.31 -12.94
C LYS A 108 1.77 6.80 -11.85
N GLY A 109 2.19 6.71 -10.59
CA GLY A 109 1.36 6.19 -9.49
C GLY A 109 0.03 6.93 -9.34
N LEU A 110 0.09 8.27 -9.28
CA LEU A 110 -1.11 9.11 -9.21
C LEU A 110 -1.97 9.06 -10.49
N LEU A 111 -1.36 8.81 -11.65
CA LEU A 111 -2.09 8.65 -12.92
C LEU A 111 -2.86 7.33 -12.92
N VAL A 112 -2.23 6.23 -12.51
CA VAL A 112 -2.83 4.91 -12.39
C VAL A 112 -3.97 4.92 -11.38
N GLN A 113 -3.77 5.53 -10.20
CA GLN A 113 -4.82 5.69 -9.20
C GLN A 113 -6.06 6.38 -9.80
N LYS A 114 -5.88 7.54 -10.45
CA LYS A 114 -6.97 8.27 -11.11
C LYS A 114 -7.63 7.47 -12.24
N SER A 115 -6.84 6.72 -13.01
CA SER A 115 -7.32 5.84 -14.07
C SER A 115 -8.21 4.72 -13.51
N LEU A 116 -7.80 4.06 -12.43
CA LEU A 116 -8.58 3.01 -11.77
C LEU A 116 -9.86 3.56 -11.14
N SER A 117 -9.80 4.74 -10.50
CA SER A 117 -11.01 5.39 -9.98
C SER A 117 -12.03 5.72 -11.08
N LYS A 118 -11.55 6.18 -12.25
CA LYS A 118 -12.39 6.42 -13.43
C LYS A 118 -12.93 5.14 -14.06
N LEU A 119 -12.10 4.08 -14.09
CA LEU A 119 -12.50 2.76 -14.58
C LEU A 119 -13.67 2.24 -13.75
N TRP A 120 -13.54 2.21 -12.41
CA TRP A 120 -14.61 1.74 -11.53
C TRP A 120 -15.93 2.48 -11.77
N ARG A 121 -15.90 3.82 -11.81
CA ARG A 121 -17.10 4.64 -12.08
C ARG A 121 -17.73 4.37 -13.44
N SER A 122 -16.95 3.91 -14.41
CA SER A 122 -17.44 3.58 -15.76
C SER A 122 -17.99 2.15 -15.80
N VAL A 123 -17.29 1.21 -15.18
CA VAL A 123 -17.71 -0.18 -14.99
C VAL A 123 -19.02 -0.25 -14.22
N SER A 124 -19.10 0.38 -13.05
CA SER A 124 -20.31 0.38 -12.21
C SER A 124 -21.54 0.88 -12.99
N ARG A 125 -21.41 2.00 -13.72
CA ARG A 125 -22.50 2.53 -14.56
C ARG A 125 -22.87 1.61 -15.71
N MET A 126 -21.89 1.04 -16.40
CA MET A 126 -22.14 0.18 -17.57
C MET A 126 -22.77 -1.15 -17.17
N VAL A 127 -22.30 -1.76 -16.07
CA VAL A 127 -22.88 -2.99 -15.51
C VAL A 127 -24.32 -2.72 -15.08
N GLN A 128 -24.57 -1.68 -14.28
CA GLN A 128 -25.94 -1.35 -13.86
C GLN A 128 -26.89 -1.12 -15.05
N ALA A 129 -26.44 -0.37 -16.07
CA ALA A 129 -27.24 -0.15 -17.28
C ALA A 129 -27.52 -1.45 -18.06
N SER A 130 -26.54 -2.35 -18.15
CA SER A 130 -26.68 -3.62 -18.89
C SER A 130 -27.66 -4.57 -18.22
N PHE A 131 -27.67 -4.62 -16.88
CA PHE A 131 -28.59 -5.44 -16.09
C PHE A 131 -30.02 -4.86 -16.01
N GLN A 132 -30.20 -3.57 -16.32
CA GLN A 132 -31.51 -2.93 -16.44
C GLN A 132 -32.05 -2.94 -17.88
N HIS A 133 -31.25 -3.42 -18.85
CA HIS A 133 -31.64 -3.41 -20.25
C HIS A 133 -32.71 -4.47 -20.55
N GLU A 134 -33.70 -4.11 -21.39
CA GLU A 134 -34.85 -4.98 -21.71
C GLU A 134 -34.43 -6.35 -22.28
N THR A 135 -33.33 -6.40 -23.04
CA THR A 135 -32.83 -7.66 -23.60
C THR A 135 -32.37 -8.64 -22.54
N TYR A 136 -31.76 -8.16 -21.45
CA TYR A 136 -31.33 -9.01 -20.34
C TYR A 136 -32.54 -9.49 -19.54
N ILE A 137 -33.44 -8.57 -19.18
CA ILE A 137 -34.68 -8.88 -18.43
C ILE A 137 -35.50 -9.93 -19.20
N GLY A 138 -35.70 -9.73 -20.51
CA GLY A 138 -36.43 -10.68 -21.35
C GLY A 138 -35.76 -12.05 -21.44
N ARG A 139 -34.41 -12.13 -21.51
CA ARG A 139 -33.69 -13.41 -21.49
C ARG A 139 -33.86 -14.15 -20.16
N ILE A 140 -33.82 -13.43 -19.03
CA ILE A 140 -34.06 -13.99 -17.70
C ILE A 140 -35.50 -14.51 -17.59
N GLU A 141 -36.48 -13.73 -18.05
CA GLU A 141 -37.89 -14.15 -18.05
C GLU A 141 -38.13 -15.38 -18.93
N MET A 142 -37.51 -15.45 -20.12
CA MET A 142 -37.58 -16.63 -20.97
C MET A 142 -37.03 -17.88 -20.27
N LEU A 143 -35.89 -17.77 -19.59
CA LEU A 143 -35.30 -18.88 -18.83
C LEU A 143 -36.23 -19.31 -17.68
N LYS A 144 -36.75 -18.36 -16.89
CA LYS A 144 -37.70 -18.62 -15.79
C LYS A 144 -38.99 -19.28 -16.30
N ASN A 145 -39.56 -18.77 -17.39
CA ASN A 145 -40.79 -19.31 -17.99
C ASN A 145 -40.55 -20.72 -18.55
N SER A 146 -39.41 -20.96 -19.18
CA SER A 146 -39.07 -22.30 -19.68
C SER A 146 -38.95 -23.33 -18.56
N LEU A 147 -38.39 -22.93 -17.41
CA LEU A 147 -38.32 -23.78 -16.22
C LEU A 147 -39.72 -24.04 -15.66
N ASN A 148 -40.50 -22.98 -15.41
CA ASN A 148 -41.86 -23.10 -14.88
C ASN A 148 -42.74 -23.99 -15.76
N GLN A 149 -42.67 -23.82 -17.09
CA GLN A 149 -43.42 -24.63 -18.03
C GLN A 149 -42.97 -26.10 -17.98
N ALA A 150 -41.65 -26.36 -17.98
CA ALA A 150 -41.12 -27.72 -17.88
C ALA A 150 -41.51 -28.41 -16.56
N GLN A 151 -41.47 -27.68 -15.43
CA GLN A 151 -41.91 -28.19 -14.13
C GLN A 151 -43.42 -28.49 -14.14
N GLN A 152 -44.24 -27.59 -14.68
CA GLN A 152 -45.68 -27.76 -14.76
C GLN A 152 -46.06 -28.95 -15.66
N THR A 153 -45.45 -29.09 -16.84
CA THR A 153 -45.68 -30.23 -17.74
C THR A 153 -45.27 -31.54 -17.07
N ALA A 154 -44.11 -31.60 -16.43
CA ALA A 154 -43.62 -32.80 -15.76
C ALA A 154 -44.52 -33.23 -14.59
N LEU A 155 -45.05 -32.27 -13.82
CA LEU A 155 -46.03 -32.54 -12.75
C LEU A 155 -47.41 -32.95 -13.31
N GLN A 156 -47.85 -32.34 -14.41
CA GLN A 156 -49.12 -32.70 -15.07
C GLN A 156 -49.09 -34.11 -15.65
N GLU A 157 -48.00 -34.52 -16.30
CA GLU A 157 -47.82 -35.89 -16.81
C GLU A 157 -47.93 -36.91 -15.66
N LEU A 158 -47.27 -36.64 -14.54
CA LEU A 158 -47.31 -37.51 -13.37
C LEU A 158 -48.69 -37.50 -12.69
N ALA A 159 -49.40 -36.37 -12.69
CA ALA A 159 -50.77 -36.27 -12.19
C ALA A 159 -51.74 -37.11 -13.03
N GLN A 160 -51.65 -37.06 -14.37
CA GLN A 160 -52.46 -37.89 -15.27
C GLN A 160 -52.20 -39.39 -15.11
N GLU A 161 -50.95 -39.80 -14.87
CA GLU A 161 -50.63 -41.19 -14.53
C GLU A 161 -51.25 -41.62 -13.20
N GLY A 162 -51.29 -40.72 -12.21
CA GLY A 162 -51.96 -40.94 -10.93
C GLY A 162 -53.47 -41.11 -11.11
N GLU A 163 -54.11 -40.25 -11.91
CA GLU A 163 -55.56 -40.28 -12.14
C GLU A 163 -56.01 -41.61 -12.76
N LYS A 164 -55.22 -42.17 -13.69
CA LYS A 164 -55.46 -43.51 -14.27
C LYS A 164 -55.45 -44.64 -13.22
N ARG A 165 -54.88 -44.39 -12.04
CA ARG A 165 -54.73 -45.33 -10.92
C ARG A 165 -55.58 -44.93 -9.70
N GLN A 166 -56.56 -44.04 -9.87
CA GLN A 166 -57.41 -43.50 -8.78
C GLN A 166 -56.61 -42.76 -7.70
N LEU A 167 -55.57 -42.03 -8.10
CA LEU A 167 -54.74 -41.22 -7.22
C LEU A 167 -54.68 -39.78 -7.73
N LYS A 168 -54.80 -38.80 -6.85
CA LYS A 168 -54.66 -37.38 -7.18
C LYS A 168 -53.40 -36.80 -6.57
N LEU A 169 -52.68 -35.98 -7.34
CA LEU A 169 -51.53 -35.23 -6.85
C LEU A 169 -52.02 -33.96 -6.13
N VAL A 170 -51.63 -33.79 -4.87
CA VAL A 170 -52.00 -32.63 -4.03
C VAL A 170 -50.79 -32.02 -3.38
N LEU A 171 -50.88 -30.72 -3.09
CA LEU A 171 -49.89 -30.01 -2.29
C LEU A 171 -50.15 -30.29 -0.81
N ARG A 172 -49.18 -30.89 -0.12
CA ARG A 172 -49.26 -31.16 1.33
C ARG A 172 -49.05 -29.85 2.11
N PRO A 173 -49.68 -29.69 3.30
CA PRO A 173 -49.53 -28.51 4.14
C PRO A 173 -48.08 -28.18 4.55
N GLN A 174 -47.20 -29.18 4.54
CA GLN A 174 -45.79 -29.05 4.93
C GLN A 174 -44.87 -28.59 3.78
N GLY A 175 -45.42 -28.24 2.61
CA GLY A 175 -44.65 -27.81 1.45
C GLY A 175 -44.04 -29.00 0.68
N GLY A 176 -44.87 -29.68 -0.12
CA GLY A 176 -44.43 -30.76 -1.01
C GLY A 176 -45.60 -31.44 -1.70
N HIS A 177 -45.38 -32.05 -2.86
CA HIS A 177 -46.43 -32.81 -3.55
C HIS A 177 -46.58 -34.21 -2.95
N GLY A 178 -47.78 -34.78 -3.00
CA GLY A 178 -48.03 -36.17 -2.64
C GLY A 178 -49.29 -36.73 -3.29
N PHE A 179 -49.35 -38.05 -3.40
CA PHE A 179 -50.52 -38.75 -3.94
C PHE A 179 -51.51 -39.13 -2.84
N VAL A 180 -52.81 -38.92 -3.11
CA VAL A 180 -53.92 -39.34 -2.25
C VAL A 180 -54.95 -40.15 -3.06
N PRO A 181 -55.60 -41.17 -2.48
CA PRO A 181 -56.68 -41.90 -3.13
C PRO A 181 -57.86 -41.02 -3.53
N THR A 182 -58.51 -41.35 -4.65
CA THR A 182 -59.77 -40.72 -5.09
C THR A 182 -60.91 -41.73 -5.15
N ALA A 183 -62.12 -41.28 -4.79
CA ALA A 183 -63.34 -42.05 -4.97
C ALA A 183 -63.71 -42.14 -6.47
N THR A 184 -64.69 -42.97 -6.81
CA THR A 184 -65.16 -43.20 -8.19
C THR A 184 -65.73 -41.95 -8.88
N ASP A 185 -66.07 -40.92 -8.11
CA ASP A 185 -66.50 -39.59 -8.57
C ASP A 185 -65.34 -38.58 -8.78
N GLY A 186 -64.11 -38.96 -8.44
CA GLY A 186 -62.91 -38.12 -8.58
C GLY A 186 -62.62 -37.22 -7.38
N GLU A 187 -63.41 -37.31 -6.30
CA GLU A 187 -63.14 -36.58 -5.06
C GLU A 187 -62.07 -37.27 -4.19
N ILE A 188 -61.35 -36.49 -3.39
CA ILE A 188 -60.30 -37.00 -2.50
C ILE A 188 -60.95 -37.87 -1.42
N MET A 189 -60.52 -39.13 -1.29
CA MET A 189 -61.05 -40.01 -0.24
C MET A 189 -60.54 -39.56 1.14
N THR A 190 -61.45 -39.50 2.11
CA THR A 190 -61.09 -39.36 3.52
C THR A 190 -60.52 -40.68 4.05
N SER A 191 -59.75 -40.62 5.14
CA SER A 191 -59.15 -41.82 5.76
C SER A 191 -60.21 -42.87 6.13
N GLU A 192 -61.39 -42.43 6.58
CA GLU A 192 -62.52 -43.28 6.95
C GLU A 192 -63.12 -44.01 5.74
N ALA A 193 -63.22 -43.35 4.59
CA ALA A 193 -63.72 -43.94 3.34
C ALA A 193 -62.73 -44.95 2.75
N PHE A 194 -61.43 -44.75 2.95
CA PHE A 194 -60.39 -45.70 2.56
C PHE A 194 -60.41 -46.96 3.44
N ASP A 195 -60.60 -46.81 4.75
CA ASP A 195 -60.65 -47.92 5.71
C ASP A 195 -61.93 -48.79 5.56
N ALA A 196 -62.99 -48.23 4.98
CA ALA A 196 -64.24 -48.94 4.66
C ALA A 196 -64.16 -49.81 3.39
N LEU A 197 -63.10 -49.70 2.58
CA LEU A 197 -62.91 -50.51 1.37
C LEU A 197 -62.55 -51.98 1.70
N PRO A 198 -62.83 -52.94 0.80
CA PRO A 198 -62.36 -54.31 0.91
C PRO A 198 -60.84 -54.37 1.05
N THR A 199 -60.33 -55.30 1.87
CA THR A 199 -58.88 -55.47 2.10
C THR A 199 -58.08 -55.70 0.81
N SER A 200 -58.68 -56.31 -0.21
CA SER A 200 -58.08 -56.46 -1.53
C SER A 200 -57.88 -55.12 -2.25
N GLU A 201 -58.87 -54.23 -2.19
CA GLU A 201 -58.83 -52.90 -2.84
C GLU A 201 -57.87 -51.95 -2.11
N GLN A 202 -57.84 -52.01 -0.78
CA GLN A 202 -56.87 -51.29 0.05
C GLN A 202 -55.42 -51.69 -0.28
N HIS A 203 -55.15 -52.98 -0.49
CA HIS A 203 -53.82 -53.45 -0.87
C HIS A 203 -53.40 -52.96 -2.27
N THR A 204 -54.31 -52.97 -3.25
CA THR A 204 -54.04 -52.42 -4.59
C THR A 204 -53.77 -50.91 -4.54
N LEU A 205 -54.58 -50.12 -3.83
CA LEU A 205 -54.36 -48.68 -3.72
C LEU A 205 -53.07 -48.35 -2.96
N LYS A 206 -52.75 -49.05 -1.86
CA LYS A 206 -51.46 -48.90 -1.16
C LYS A 206 -50.26 -49.17 -2.06
N SER A 207 -50.33 -50.23 -2.88
CA SER A 207 -49.26 -50.55 -3.83
C SER A 207 -49.10 -49.48 -4.92
N ALA A 208 -50.23 -48.94 -5.43
CA ALA A 208 -50.25 -47.87 -6.41
C ALA A 208 -49.68 -46.57 -5.82
N ILE A 209 -50.03 -46.22 -4.58
CA ILE A 209 -49.45 -45.07 -3.86
C ILE A 209 -47.94 -45.24 -3.74
N GLN A 210 -47.44 -46.38 -3.28
CA GLN A 210 -46.00 -46.60 -3.14
C GLN A 210 -45.25 -46.52 -4.48
N GLU A 211 -45.83 -47.01 -5.57
CA GLU A 211 -45.22 -46.88 -6.90
C GLU A 211 -45.22 -45.42 -7.37
N MET A 212 -46.33 -44.71 -7.21
CA MET A 212 -46.45 -43.30 -7.60
C MET A 212 -45.61 -42.37 -6.73
N GLU A 213 -45.47 -42.63 -5.42
CA GLU A 213 -44.56 -41.91 -4.53
C GLU A 213 -43.09 -42.13 -4.94
N LYS A 214 -42.69 -43.36 -5.31
CA LYS A 214 -41.35 -43.62 -5.88
C LYS A 214 -41.11 -42.85 -7.18
N ARG A 215 -42.13 -42.75 -8.05
CA ARG A 215 -42.04 -41.96 -9.30
C ARG A 215 -41.97 -40.46 -9.00
N LEU A 216 -42.74 -39.98 -8.03
CA LEU A 216 -42.71 -38.60 -7.57
C LEU A 216 -41.35 -38.22 -6.99
N GLN A 217 -40.72 -39.12 -6.23
CA GLN A 217 -39.36 -38.91 -5.72
C GLN A 217 -38.34 -38.78 -6.86
N ARG A 218 -38.40 -39.66 -7.88
CA ARG A 218 -37.55 -39.55 -9.09
C ARG A 218 -37.83 -38.26 -9.86
N LEU A 219 -39.08 -37.83 -9.91
CA LEU A 219 -39.45 -36.56 -10.53
C LEU A 219 -38.86 -35.38 -9.75
N ALA A 220 -38.95 -35.39 -8.42
CA ALA A 220 -38.36 -34.36 -7.57
C ALA A 220 -36.84 -34.23 -7.77
N GLU A 221 -36.12 -35.35 -7.86
CA GLU A 221 -34.70 -35.36 -8.20
C GLU A 221 -34.43 -34.76 -9.59
N ARG A 222 -35.27 -35.09 -10.58
CA ARG A 222 -35.18 -34.52 -11.94
C ARG A 222 -35.47 -33.02 -11.94
N LEU A 223 -36.49 -32.57 -11.21
CA LEU A 223 -36.84 -31.16 -11.07
C LEU A 223 -35.71 -30.38 -10.40
N GLY A 224 -35.10 -30.92 -9.34
CA GLY A 224 -33.92 -30.33 -8.70
C GLY A 224 -32.74 -30.16 -9.67
N ARG A 225 -32.46 -31.17 -10.50
CA ARG A 225 -31.44 -31.04 -11.57
C ARG A 225 -31.81 -29.99 -12.62
N MET A 226 -33.09 -29.83 -12.94
CA MET A 226 -33.55 -28.80 -13.88
C MET A 226 -33.40 -27.40 -13.28
N GLU A 227 -33.65 -27.23 -11.98
CA GLU A 227 -33.42 -26.00 -11.24
C GLU A 227 -31.93 -25.63 -11.21
N GLU A 228 -31.05 -26.59 -10.90
CA GLU A 228 -29.60 -26.42 -10.94
C GLU A 228 -29.12 -26.00 -12.34
N GLN A 229 -29.57 -26.70 -13.39
CA GLN A 229 -29.26 -26.31 -14.78
C GLN A 229 -29.78 -24.93 -15.15
N SER A 230 -30.94 -24.53 -14.63
CA SER A 230 -31.49 -23.19 -14.86
C SER A 230 -30.65 -22.12 -14.17
N ARG A 231 -30.22 -22.38 -12.92
CA ARG A 231 -29.31 -21.51 -12.18
C ARG A 231 -27.98 -21.34 -12.91
N ASP A 232 -27.41 -22.43 -13.43
CA ASP A 232 -26.18 -22.38 -14.24
C ASP A 232 -26.35 -21.56 -15.52
N LYS A 233 -27.51 -21.67 -16.19
CA LYS A 233 -27.82 -20.86 -17.38
C LYS A 233 -27.95 -19.38 -17.05
N ILE A 234 -28.57 -19.05 -15.92
CA ILE A 234 -28.68 -17.68 -15.43
C ILE A 234 -27.29 -17.13 -15.10
N GLN A 235 -26.45 -17.91 -14.39
CA GLN A 235 -25.09 -17.49 -14.08
C GLN A 235 -24.28 -17.24 -15.36
N LYS A 236 -24.33 -18.15 -16.33
CA LYS A 236 -23.65 -17.96 -17.63
C LYS A 236 -24.14 -16.72 -18.38
N LEU A 237 -25.43 -16.42 -18.31
CA LEU A 237 -25.99 -15.21 -18.90
C LEU A 237 -25.49 -13.95 -18.17
N ASN A 238 -25.40 -13.99 -16.84
CA ASN A 238 -24.83 -12.90 -16.04
C ASN A 238 -23.36 -12.69 -16.43
N ASP A 239 -22.57 -13.76 -16.54
CA ASP A 239 -21.17 -13.69 -16.94
C ASP A 239 -21.01 -13.12 -18.36
N GLU A 240 -21.84 -13.56 -19.33
CA GLU A 240 -21.84 -13.06 -20.71
C GLU A 240 -22.12 -11.54 -20.76
N VAL A 241 -23.17 -11.09 -20.07
CA VAL A 241 -23.57 -9.68 -20.04
C VAL A 241 -22.53 -8.83 -19.32
N SER A 242 -21.99 -9.33 -18.21
CA SER A 242 -20.94 -8.66 -17.44
C SER A 242 -19.66 -8.52 -18.24
N LEU A 243 -19.23 -9.59 -18.91
CA LEU A 243 -18.04 -9.58 -19.75
C LEU A 243 -18.20 -8.56 -20.89
N ALA A 244 -19.33 -8.59 -21.61
CA ALA A 244 -19.60 -7.66 -22.69
C ALA A 244 -19.62 -6.18 -22.25
N ALA A 245 -20.08 -5.91 -21.02
CA ALA A 245 -20.11 -4.57 -20.43
C ALA A 245 -18.71 -4.08 -19.99
N VAL A 246 -17.90 -4.98 -19.43
CA VAL A 246 -16.64 -4.65 -18.73
C VAL A 246 -15.43 -4.71 -19.65
N GLU A 247 -15.38 -5.70 -20.55
CA GLU A 247 -14.23 -5.98 -21.41
C GLU A 247 -13.76 -4.77 -22.24
N PRO A 248 -14.63 -4.00 -22.93
CA PRO A 248 -14.18 -2.86 -23.72
C PRO A 248 -13.49 -1.77 -22.87
N LEU A 249 -13.96 -1.56 -21.64
CA LEU A 249 -13.41 -0.56 -20.72
C LEU A 249 -12.03 -0.98 -20.19
N ILE A 250 -11.88 -2.26 -19.86
CA ILE A 250 -10.62 -2.81 -19.35
C ILE A 250 -9.58 -2.94 -20.46
N THR A 251 -9.97 -3.41 -21.65
CA THR A 251 -9.06 -3.54 -22.80
C THR A 251 -8.46 -2.19 -23.17
N LYS A 252 -9.27 -1.12 -23.21
CA LYS A 252 -8.77 0.25 -23.41
C LYS A 252 -7.70 0.66 -22.39
N LEU A 253 -7.86 0.26 -21.12
CA LEU A 253 -6.89 0.58 -20.08
C LEU A 253 -5.64 -0.30 -20.14
N LYS A 254 -5.79 -1.57 -20.52
CA LYS A 254 -4.67 -2.50 -20.78
C LYS A 254 -3.79 -1.97 -21.93
N GLU A 255 -4.40 -1.50 -23.02
CA GLU A 255 -3.69 -0.86 -24.13
C GLU A 255 -2.92 0.39 -23.69
N GLN A 256 -3.53 1.24 -22.84
CA GLN A 256 -2.88 2.45 -22.31
C GLN A 256 -1.63 2.13 -21.47
N TYR A 257 -1.62 1.00 -20.77
CA TYR A 257 -0.53 0.58 -19.86
C TYR A 257 0.19 -0.68 -20.34
N GLN A 258 0.19 -0.96 -21.65
CA GLN A 258 0.76 -2.19 -22.23
C GLN A 258 2.24 -2.42 -21.86
N ASP A 259 3.00 -1.33 -21.66
CA ASP A 259 4.41 -1.38 -21.29
C ASP A 259 4.65 -1.80 -19.83
N LEU A 260 3.59 -1.82 -19.00
CA LEU A 260 3.63 -2.12 -17.57
C LEU A 260 2.91 -3.43 -17.28
N LYS A 261 3.62 -4.54 -17.50
CA LYS A 261 3.10 -5.91 -17.29
C LYS A 261 2.38 -6.12 -15.95
N PRO A 262 2.90 -5.67 -14.79
CA PRO A 262 2.20 -5.84 -13.50
C PRO A 262 0.80 -5.22 -13.48
N ILE A 263 0.59 -4.07 -14.16
CA ILE A 263 -0.73 -3.46 -14.27
C ILE A 263 -1.64 -4.30 -15.17
N VAL A 264 -1.13 -4.77 -16.31
CA VAL A 264 -1.92 -5.57 -17.26
C VAL A 264 -2.39 -6.88 -16.62
N ASP A 265 -1.53 -7.52 -15.85
CA ASP A 265 -1.84 -8.73 -15.08
C ASP A 265 -2.90 -8.41 -14.00
N TYR A 266 -2.72 -7.32 -13.24
CA TYR A 266 -3.72 -6.86 -12.27
C TYR A 266 -5.08 -6.53 -12.91
N LEU A 267 -5.10 -5.86 -14.05
CA LEU A 267 -6.34 -5.53 -14.77
C LEU A 267 -7.08 -6.77 -15.28
N SER A 268 -6.35 -7.86 -15.53
CA SER A 268 -6.97 -9.14 -15.89
C SER A 268 -7.63 -9.79 -14.68
N ALA A 269 -6.97 -9.77 -13.52
CA ALA A 269 -7.58 -10.22 -12.26
C ALA A 269 -8.76 -9.33 -11.85
N TYR A 270 -8.65 -8.01 -12.03
CA TYR A 270 -9.74 -7.04 -11.80
C TYR A 270 -10.96 -7.36 -12.66
N GLN A 271 -10.77 -7.69 -13.95
CA GLN A 271 -11.86 -8.07 -14.85
C GLN A 271 -12.62 -9.28 -14.35
N GLN A 272 -11.88 -10.33 -14.00
CA GLN A 272 -12.45 -11.58 -13.49
C GLN A 272 -13.21 -11.34 -12.18
N ASP A 273 -12.62 -10.56 -11.27
CA ASP A 273 -13.22 -10.24 -9.97
C ASP A 273 -14.56 -9.49 -10.13
N VAL A 274 -14.62 -8.52 -11.03
CA VAL A 274 -15.85 -7.78 -11.33
C VAL A 274 -16.93 -8.70 -11.88
N ILE A 275 -16.58 -9.66 -12.76
CA ILE A 275 -17.54 -10.61 -13.35
C ILE A 275 -18.07 -11.57 -12.27
N GLU A 276 -17.19 -12.14 -11.45
CA GLU A 276 -17.55 -13.08 -10.38
C GLU A 276 -18.39 -12.41 -9.27
N ASN A 277 -18.21 -11.10 -9.06
CA ASN A 277 -18.85 -10.36 -7.98
C ASN A 277 -19.82 -9.27 -8.49
N VAL A 278 -20.43 -9.46 -9.66
CA VAL A 278 -21.34 -8.47 -10.25
C VAL A 278 -22.53 -8.15 -9.35
N ASP A 279 -23.01 -9.12 -8.56
CA ASP A 279 -24.13 -8.93 -7.64
C ASP A 279 -23.86 -7.83 -6.61
N ILE A 280 -22.60 -7.67 -6.19
CA ILE A 280 -22.18 -6.60 -5.26
C ILE A 280 -22.38 -5.22 -5.90
N ILE A 281 -22.20 -5.11 -7.22
CA ILE A 281 -22.28 -3.86 -7.99
C ILE A 281 -23.74 -3.51 -8.30
N VAL A 282 -24.53 -4.52 -8.68
CA VAL A 282 -25.96 -4.35 -8.99
C VAL A 282 -26.75 -3.99 -7.74
N ASN A 283 -26.45 -4.63 -6.61
CA ASN A 283 -27.14 -4.41 -5.33
C ASN A 283 -26.47 -3.35 -4.44
N ALA A 284 -25.55 -2.55 -5.00
CA ALA A 284 -24.77 -1.57 -4.24
C ALA A 284 -25.61 -0.48 -3.52
N GLN A 285 -26.88 -0.28 -3.92
CA GLN A 285 -27.80 0.65 -3.23
C GLN A 285 -28.51 0.04 -2.02
N GLU A 286 -28.57 -1.29 -1.94
CA GLU A 286 -29.24 -2.03 -0.86
C GLU A 286 -28.25 -2.51 0.22
N ASN A 287 -26.97 -2.62 -0.13
CA ASN A 287 -25.91 -3.02 0.79
C ASN A 287 -25.47 -1.84 1.69
N GLU A 288 -25.39 -2.06 3.00
CA GLU A 288 -24.79 -1.09 3.92
C GLU A 288 -23.31 -0.84 3.53
N PRO A 289 -22.84 0.42 3.54
CA PRO A 289 -21.46 0.73 3.21
C PRO A 289 -20.51 0.13 4.25
N ASP A 290 -19.38 -0.39 3.78
CA ASP A 290 -18.33 -0.95 4.63
C ASP A 290 -17.86 0.06 5.69
N ALA A 291 -17.42 -0.42 6.85
CA ALA A 291 -16.95 0.38 7.98
C ALA A 291 -15.81 1.33 7.58
N VAL A 292 -14.90 0.88 6.71
CA VAL A 292 -13.79 1.72 6.21
C VAL A 292 -14.28 2.68 5.12
N ALA A 293 -15.15 2.21 4.23
CA ALA A 293 -15.72 3.03 3.16
C ALA A 293 -16.51 4.22 3.72
N SER A 294 -17.32 4.00 4.76
CA SER A 294 -18.17 5.02 5.41
C SER A 294 -17.41 6.11 6.19
N VAL A 295 -16.20 5.82 6.66
CA VAL A 295 -15.32 6.80 7.34
C VAL A 295 -14.46 7.56 6.34
N SER A 296 -14.18 6.97 5.17
CA SER A 296 -13.41 7.60 4.10
C SER A 296 -14.25 8.61 3.30
N SER A 297 -13.66 9.72 2.88
CA SER A 297 -14.37 10.83 2.19
C SER A 297 -14.85 10.49 0.78
N ASP A 298 -14.49 9.31 0.25
CA ASP A 298 -14.68 8.88 -1.14
C ASP A 298 -15.66 7.69 -1.21
N ASN A 299 -16.83 7.83 -0.57
CA ASN A 299 -17.95 6.87 -0.48
C ASN A 299 -18.41 6.24 -1.81
N ALA A 300 -17.86 6.63 -2.96
CA ALA A 300 -18.27 6.16 -4.28
C ALA A 300 -17.48 4.95 -4.81
N ILE A 301 -16.34 4.58 -4.19
CA ILE A 301 -15.46 3.51 -4.69
C ILE A 301 -15.18 2.50 -3.57
N PRO A 302 -15.60 1.23 -3.71
CA PRO A 302 -15.26 0.19 -2.74
C PRO A 302 -13.75 0.02 -2.63
N SER A 303 -13.24 -0.15 -1.40
CA SER A 303 -11.80 -0.34 -1.12
C SER A 303 -11.17 -1.43 -1.99
N ARG A 304 -11.92 -2.53 -2.26
CA ARG A 304 -11.51 -3.66 -3.11
C ARG A 304 -10.98 -3.25 -4.49
N TYR A 305 -11.44 -2.13 -5.05
CA TYR A 305 -11.08 -1.65 -6.39
C TYR A 305 -10.26 -0.35 -6.36
N GLN A 306 -9.82 0.09 -5.18
CA GLN A 306 -8.96 1.27 -5.03
C GLN A 306 -7.48 0.91 -5.25
N CYS A 307 -6.67 1.96 -5.37
CA CYS A 307 -5.21 1.88 -5.47
C CYS A 307 -4.62 2.85 -4.45
N ASN A 308 -3.87 2.32 -3.49
CA ASN A 308 -3.23 3.12 -2.45
C ASN A 308 -1.81 3.49 -2.88
N VAL A 309 -1.59 4.74 -3.26
CA VAL A 309 -0.26 5.25 -3.65
C VAL A 309 0.53 5.59 -2.39
N ILE A 310 1.57 4.82 -2.11
CA ILE A 310 2.42 4.99 -0.93
C ILE A 310 3.44 6.09 -1.16
N VAL A 311 4.10 6.06 -2.32
CA VAL A 311 5.06 7.09 -2.72
C VAL A 311 4.90 7.40 -4.19
N SER A 312 4.93 8.70 -4.52
CA SER A 312 5.01 9.18 -5.88
C SER A 312 6.09 10.25 -6.02
N HIS A 313 6.95 10.07 -7.01
CA HIS A 313 8.09 10.92 -7.29
C HIS A 313 7.83 11.81 -8.51
N ASN A 314 8.48 12.98 -8.53
CA ASN A 314 8.47 13.82 -9.72
C ASN A 314 9.64 13.41 -10.64
N PRO A 315 9.39 12.98 -11.90
CA PRO A 315 10.43 12.59 -12.84
C PRO A 315 11.55 13.61 -13.05
N LYS A 316 11.28 14.89 -12.78
CA LYS A 316 12.22 16.00 -13.02
C LYS A 316 13.04 16.40 -11.79
N LYS A 317 12.80 15.83 -10.60
CA LYS A 317 13.47 16.23 -9.36
C LYS A 317 14.67 15.36 -8.99
N GLY A 318 14.84 14.22 -9.65
CA GLY A 318 15.87 13.22 -9.32
C GLY A 318 15.54 12.41 -8.07
N ALA A 319 16.57 11.88 -7.41
CA ALA A 319 16.42 11.03 -6.24
C ALA A 319 15.90 11.79 -4.99
N PRO A 320 15.13 11.14 -4.11
CA PRO A 320 14.62 11.78 -2.90
C PRO A 320 15.74 11.96 -1.84
N VAL A 321 15.72 13.11 -1.16
CA VAL A 321 16.53 13.36 0.04
C VAL A 321 15.59 13.66 1.19
N VAL A 322 15.38 12.67 2.06
CA VAL A 322 14.44 12.73 3.17
C VAL A 322 15.20 12.90 4.47
N PHE A 323 14.72 13.81 5.31
CA PHE A 323 15.16 13.93 6.69
C PHE A 323 14.00 13.54 7.59
N GLU A 324 14.22 12.64 8.55
CA GLU A 324 13.22 12.26 9.53
C GLU A 324 13.65 12.78 10.91
N ASP A 325 12.93 13.78 11.42
CA ASP A 325 13.21 14.39 12.74
C ASP A 325 12.77 13.47 13.89
N LEU A 326 11.73 12.64 13.70
CA LEU A 326 11.22 11.73 14.73
C LEU A 326 11.20 10.28 14.22
N PRO A 327 12.34 9.56 14.29
CA PRO A 327 12.51 8.24 13.70
C PRO A 327 11.93 7.11 14.55
N THR A 328 10.64 7.20 14.89
CA THR A 328 9.94 6.06 15.52
C THR A 328 9.91 4.88 14.56
N HIS A 329 9.76 3.65 15.08
CA HIS A 329 9.62 2.46 14.23
C HIS A 329 8.49 2.63 13.19
N TYR A 330 7.35 3.22 13.57
CA TYR A 330 6.23 3.49 12.66
C TYR A 330 6.56 4.54 11.61
N ASN A 331 7.24 5.63 12.00
CA ASN A 331 7.63 6.67 11.05
C ASN A 331 8.71 6.19 10.09
N LEU A 332 9.61 5.30 10.50
CA LEU A 332 10.64 4.73 9.63
C LEU A 332 10.07 3.68 8.67
N MET A 333 9.37 2.68 9.21
CA MET A 333 8.92 1.50 8.47
C MET A 333 7.58 1.72 7.75
N GLY A 334 6.77 2.69 8.18
CA GLY A 334 5.36 2.76 7.80
C GLY A 334 4.48 1.90 8.72
N HIS A 335 3.18 2.08 8.62
CA HIS A 335 2.20 1.37 9.45
C HIS A 335 0.86 1.26 8.74
N VAL A 336 -0.03 0.43 9.27
CA VAL A 336 -1.40 0.30 8.80
C VAL A 336 -2.30 0.97 9.84
N GLU A 337 -3.04 1.99 9.43
CA GLU A 337 -4.01 2.64 10.31
C GLU A 337 -5.22 1.71 10.54
N GLN A 338 -5.91 1.94 11.66
CA GLN A 338 -7.15 1.28 12.01
C GLN A 338 -8.22 2.34 12.22
N VAL A 339 -9.43 2.06 11.74
CA VAL A 339 -10.59 2.93 11.95
C VAL A 339 -11.61 2.20 12.80
N THR A 340 -12.20 2.91 13.75
CA THR A 340 -13.27 2.37 14.60
C THR A 340 -14.61 2.89 14.11
N TYR A 341 -15.48 1.98 13.68
CA TYR A 341 -16.83 2.29 13.24
C TYR A 341 -17.84 1.47 14.04
N MET A 342 -18.80 2.15 14.70
CA MET A 342 -19.81 1.52 15.56
C MET A 342 -19.24 0.51 16.58
N GLY A 343 -18.06 0.80 17.15
CA GLY A 343 -17.38 -0.06 18.12
C GLY A 343 -16.62 -1.25 17.52
N THR A 344 -16.67 -1.43 16.19
CA THR A 344 -15.87 -2.41 15.46
C THR A 344 -14.61 -1.75 14.92
N VAL A 345 -13.45 -2.35 15.19
CA VAL A 345 -12.17 -1.92 14.62
C VAL A 345 -12.00 -2.60 13.26
N ALA A 346 -11.86 -1.81 12.20
CA ALA A 346 -11.64 -2.26 10.84
C ALA A 346 -10.33 -1.72 10.27
N THR A 347 -9.73 -2.48 9.36
CA THR A 347 -8.51 -2.09 8.63
C THR A 347 -8.55 -2.63 7.20
N ASP A 348 -7.99 -1.88 6.27
CA ASP A 348 -7.84 -2.28 4.87
C ASP A 348 -6.52 -1.76 4.29
N PHE A 349 -6.17 -2.17 3.06
CA PHE A 349 -4.91 -1.77 2.44
C PHE A 349 -4.85 -0.29 2.06
N THR A 350 -5.99 0.41 2.04
CA THR A 350 -6.05 1.86 1.75
C THR A 350 -5.55 2.67 2.94
N LEU A 351 -5.58 2.09 4.13
CA LEU A 351 -5.06 2.63 5.38
C LEU A 351 -3.56 2.37 5.59
N ILE A 352 -2.86 1.79 4.61
CA ILE A 352 -1.40 1.66 4.65
C ILE A 352 -0.76 3.05 4.47
N ARG A 353 0.11 3.44 5.41
CA ARG A 353 0.86 4.70 5.41
C ARG A 353 2.34 4.47 5.15
N ALA A 354 2.90 5.32 4.30
CA ALA A 354 4.32 5.34 3.97
C ALA A 354 5.18 5.76 5.17
N GLY A 355 6.29 5.05 5.37
CA GLY A 355 7.36 5.46 6.27
C GLY A 355 8.42 6.36 5.59
N ALA A 356 9.40 6.82 6.35
CA ALA A 356 10.55 7.56 5.87
C ALA A 356 11.40 6.72 4.92
N LEU A 357 11.55 5.41 5.18
CA LEU A 357 12.26 4.51 4.27
C LEU A 357 11.53 4.34 2.93
N HIS A 358 10.20 4.31 2.95
CA HIS A 358 9.41 4.32 1.71
C HIS A 358 9.68 5.60 0.92
N ARG A 359 9.57 6.76 1.57
CA ARG A 359 9.76 8.09 0.94
C ARG A 359 11.20 8.33 0.44
N ALA A 360 12.18 7.69 1.06
CA ALA A 360 13.60 7.80 0.70
C ALA A 360 14.07 6.69 -0.26
N ASN A 361 13.20 5.75 -0.63
CA ASN A 361 13.57 4.61 -1.47
C ASN A 361 14.01 5.09 -2.85
N GLY A 362 15.13 4.55 -3.32
CA GLY A 362 15.88 5.00 -4.50
C GLY A 362 16.66 6.30 -4.30
N GLY A 363 16.99 6.67 -3.06
CA GLY A 363 17.71 7.90 -2.73
C GLY A 363 18.34 7.88 -1.34
N TYR A 364 18.11 8.94 -0.56
CA TYR A 364 18.87 9.24 0.65
C TYR A 364 17.96 9.51 1.86
N LEU A 365 18.28 8.86 2.98
CA LEU A 365 17.63 9.09 4.27
C LEU A 365 18.64 9.62 5.30
N LEU A 366 18.38 10.82 5.84
CA LEU A 366 19.16 11.42 6.90
C LEU A 366 18.44 11.24 8.24
N LEU A 367 19.17 10.75 9.25
CA LEU A 367 18.67 10.52 10.61
C LEU A 367 19.69 11.03 11.62
N GLU A 368 19.22 11.50 12.77
CA GLU A 368 20.07 11.73 13.94
C GLU A 368 20.23 10.42 14.72
N ALA A 369 21.46 10.01 14.99
CA ALA A 369 21.78 8.73 15.62
C ALA A 369 21.17 8.63 17.02
N GLU A 370 21.30 9.68 17.83
CA GLU A 370 20.72 9.75 19.18
C GLU A 370 19.21 9.51 19.13
N GLN A 371 18.49 10.18 18.22
CA GLN A 371 17.05 10.01 18.05
C GLN A 371 16.67 8.58 17.65
N VAL A 372 17.44 7.94 16.76
CA VAL A 372 17.17 6.54 16.37
C VAL A 372 17.38 5.57 17.54
N LEU A 373 18.31 5.87 18.45
CA LEU A 373 18.61 5.03 19.61
C LEU A 373 17.63 5.26 20.78
N GLU A 374 17.14 6.48 20.95
CA GLU A 374 16.13 6.82 21.95
C GLU A 374 14.78 6.15 21.67
N GLN A 375 14.43 6.00 20.39
CA GLN A 375 13.14 5.43 20.00
C GLN A 375 13.14 3.89 20.09
N PRO A 376 12.18 3.28 20.80
CA PRO A 376 12.09 1.82 20.92
C PRO A 376 11.98 1.13 19.56
N TYR A 377 12.77 0.08 19.36
CA TYR A 377 12.77 -0.78 18.18
C TYR A 377 13.13 -0.11 16.84
N ALA A 378 13.42 1.20 16.81
CA ALA A 378 13.75 1.93 15.60
C ALA A 378 15.08 1.44 15.00
N TRP A 379 16.12 1.33 15.82
CA TRP A 379 17.42 0.80 15.39
C TRP A 379 17.35 -0.63 14.88
N GLN A 380 16.70 -1.55 15.62
CA GLN A 380 16.56 -2.94 15.18
C GLN A 380 15.74 -3.05 13.88
N GLY A 381 14.66 -2.28 13.75
CA GLY A 381 13.87 -2.20 12.53
C GLY A 381 14.71 -1.74 11.34
N LEU A 382 15.50 -0.67 11.53
CA LEU A 382 16.39 -0.12 10.51
C LEU A 382 17.41 -1.15 10.03
N LYS A 383 18.13 -1.80 10.96
CA LYS A 383 19.10 -2.84 10.64
C LYS A 383 18.46 -4.00 9.87
N ARG A 384 17.29 -4.45 10.31
CA ARG A 384 16.57 -5.55 9.65
C ARG A 384 16.18 -5.20 8.23
N ALA A 385 15.66 -3.99 8.00
CA ALA A 385 15.28 -3.50 6.68
C ALA A 385 16.50 -3.38 5.73
N LEU A 386 17.61 -2.83 6.23
CA LEU A 386 18.85 -2.72 5.45
C LEU A 386 19.42 -4.10 5.08
N ARG A 387 19.37 -5.06 6.01
CA ARG A 387 19.90 -6.41 5.79
C ARG A 387 19.03 -7.26 4.87
N SER A 388 17.70 -7.12 4.95
CA SER A 388 16.76 -7.83 4.07
C SER A 388 16.64 -7.22 2.69
N ARG A 389 17.07 -5.95 2.52
CA ARG A 389 16.80 -5.10 1.35
C ARG A 389 15.33 -5.09 0.92
N ASN A 390 14.44 -5.24 1.88
CA ASN A 390 13.01 -5.34 1.65
C ASN A 390 12.26 -4.67 2.79
N LEU A 391 11.44 -3.69 2.45
CA LEU A 391 10.48 -3.06 3.35
C LEU A 391 9.28 -3.99 3.49
N LYS A 392 9.18 -4.61 4.65
CA LYS A 392 7.98 -5.31 5.08
C LYS A 392 7.27 -4.45 6.11
N LEU A 393 6.00 -4.15 5.83
CA LEU A 393 5.11 -3.54 6.80
C LEU A 393 4.81 -4.60 7.85
N SER A 394 5.46 -4.48 8.99
CA SER A 394 5.23 -5.31 10.16
C SER A 394 4.89 -4.38 11.31
N SER A 395 3.70 -4.51 11.90
CA SER A 395 3.38 -3.70 13.08
C SER A 395 4.17 -4.22 14.29
N LEU A 396 4.62 -3.30 15.15
CA LEU A 396 5.21 -3.69 16.44
C LEU A 396 4.22 -4.52 17.27
N GLU A 397 2.93 -4.23 17.14
CA GLU A 397 1.82 -4.96 17.78
C GLU A 397 1.72 -6.42 17.33
N GLN A 398 1.96 -6.71 16.04
CA GLN A 398 2.08 -8.09 15.54
C GLN A 398 3.29 -8.80 16.15
N MET A 399 4.44 -8.11 16.24
CA MET A 399 5.66 -8.69 16.82
C MET A 399 5.54 -8.96 18.31
N LEU A 400 4.76 -8.12 19.01
CA LEU A 400 4.51 -8.23 20.43
C LEU A 400 3.21 -9.01 20.75
N THR A 401 2.49 -9.48 19.72
CA THR A 401 1.22 -10.24 19.83
C THR A 401 0.13 -9.55 20.69
N LEU A 402 0.14 -8.22 20.79
CA LEU A 402 -0.68 -7.47 21.75
C LEU A 402 -2.12 -7.25 21.29
N THR A 403 -2.40 -7.36 19.99
CA THR A 403 -3.72 -7.16 19.41
C THR A 403 -4.06 -8.37 18.55
N GLY A 404 -5.02 -9.19 18.99
CA GLY A 404 -5.53 -10.36 18.25
C GLY A 404 -6.35 -10.00 17.00
N THR A 405 -6.09 -8.83 16.41
CA THR A 405 -6.80 -8.33 15.23
C THR A 405 -6.24 -8.98 13.96
N ILE A 406 -7.13 -9.30 13.03
CA ILE A 406 -6.77 -9.78 11.70
C ILE A 406 -5.92 -8.72 11.04
N SER A 407 -4.68 -9.05 10.72
CA SER A 407 -3.73 -8.08 10.20
C SER A 407 -3.41 -8.36 8.74
N LEU A 408 -3.20 -7.28 7.98
CA LEU A 408 -2.73 -7.33 6.62
C LEU A 408 -1.25 -7.76 6.59
N GLU A 409 -0.89 -8.47 5.53
CA GLU A 409 0.47 -8.89 5.18
C GLU A 409 0.79 -8.40 3.75
N PRO A 410 1.06 -7.09 3.56
CA PRO A 410 1.34 -6.54 2.24
C PRO A 410 2.62 -7.12 1.65
N ASP A 411 2.66 -7.22 0.33
CA ASP A 411 3.89 -7.58 -0.39
C ASP A 411 5.05 -6.66 -0.03
N ALA A 412 6.25 -7.22 0.05
CA ALA A 412 7.42 -6.46 0.43
C ALA A 412 7.87 -5.54 -0.73
N ILE A 413 8.28 -4.32 -0.41
CA ILE A 413 8.87 -3.38 -1.38
C ILE A 413 10.40 -3.50 -1.33
N PRO A 414 11.09 -3.78 -2.44
CA PRO A 414 12.55 -3.75 -2.49
C PRO A 414 13.10 -2.41 -1.99
N LEU A 415 14.09 -2.47 -1.11
CA LEU A 415 14.71 -1.30 -0.49
C LEU A 415 16.07 -1.03 -1.14
N ASP A 416 16.20 0.14 -1.71
CA ASP A 416 17.45 0.71 -2.22
C ASP A 416 17.59 2.13 -1.66
N VAL A 417 18.22 2.28 -0.49
CA VAL A 417 18.38 3.59 0.15
C VAL A 417 19.77 3.70 0.75
N LYS A 418 20.38 4.88 0.62
CA LYS A 418 21.61 5.21 1.33
C LYS A 418 21.28 6.03 2.57
N ILE A 419 21.71 5.51 3.73
CA ILE A 419 21.45 6.14 5.02
C ILE A 419 22.64 7.01 5.42
N VAL A 420 22.34 8.18 5.95
CA VAL A 420 23.29 9.04 6.63
C VAL A 420 22.86 9.21 8.08
N LEU A 421 23.64 8.65 9.00
CA LEU A 421 23.49 8.90 10.43
C LEU A 421 24.34 10.10 10.83
N LEU A 422 23.73 11.07 11.49
CA LEU A 422 24.39 12.21 12.10
C LEU A 422 24.57 11.92 13.59
N GLY A 423 25.79 12.02 14.11
CA GLY A 423 26.06 11.77 15.52
C GLY A 423 27.30 12.50 16.00
N ASP A 424 27.51 12.50 17.31
CA ASP A 424 28.78 12.91 17.90
C ASP A 424 29.76 11.73 17.98
N ARG A 425 30.97 12.03 18.48
CA ARG A 425 32.05 11.04 18.55
C ARG A 425 31.77 9.98 19.62
N GLU A 426 31.15 10.37 20.73
CA GLU A 426 30.84 9.48 21.84
C GLU A 426 29.77 8.46 21.44
N THR A 427 28.67 8.91 20.81
CA THR A 427 27.59 8.04 20.32
C THR A 427 28.11 7.03 19.31
N PHE A 428 28.99 7.44 18.40
CA PHE A 428 29.58 6.53 17.42
C PHE A 428 30.40 5.42 18.10
N HIS A 429 31.27 5.78 19.05
CA HIS A 429 32.11 4.80 19.74
C HIS A 429 31.29 3.86 20.62
N LEU A 430 30.26 4.37 21.28
CA LEU A 430 29.31 3.56 22.03
C LEU A 430 28.63 2.54 21.09
N LEU A 431 28.07 2.99 19.97
CA LEU A 431 27.45 2.08 19.00
C LEU A 431 28.41 1.03 18.46
N GLN A 432 29.66 1.40 18.18
CA GLN A 432 30.69 0.49 17.69
C GLN A 432 31.00 -0.63 18.69
N GLU A 433 30.97 -0.34 19.99
CA GLU A 433 31.23 -1.31 21.05
C GLU A 433 30.03 -2.24 21.31
N TYR A 434 28.81 -1.70 21.33
CA TYR A 434 27.60 -2.45 21.64
C TYR A 434 26.99 -3.20 20.43
N ASP A 435 27.28 -2.75 19.20
CA ASP A 435 26.71 -3.33 17.98
C ASP A 435 27.78 -3.60 16.90
N PRO A 436 28.31 -4.83 16.82
CA PRO A 436 29.32 -5.18 15.84
C PRO A 436 28.81 -5.15 14.39
N GLU A 437 27.49 -5.11 14.17
CA GLU A 437 26.92 -4.98 12.82
C GLU A 437 27.04 -3.55 12.28
N LEU A 438 27.33 -2.55 13.12
CA LEU A 438 27.43 -1.15 12.71
C LEU A 438 28.42 -0.97 11.55
N GLU A 439 29.63 -1.52 11.66
CA GLU A 439 30.68 -1.38 10.63
C GLU A 439 30.34 -2.11 9.33
N GLN A 440 29.48 -3.13 9.39
CA GLN A 440 29.00 -3.83 8.20
C GLN A 440 28.00 -2.97 7.42
N LEU A 441 27.16 -2.23 8.14
CA LEU A 441 26.12 -1.37 7.58
C LEU A 441 26.61 0.04 7.24
N PHE A 442 27.58 0.59 7.99
CA PHE A 442 28.10 1.96 7.90
C PHE A 442 29.63 1.95 7.74
N LYS A 443 30.10 1.55 6.56
CA LYS A 443 31.54 1.47 6.25
C LYS A 443 32.21 2.84 6.09
N ILE A 444 31.44 3.88 5.77
CA ILE A 444 31.99 5.21 5.53
C ILE A 444 31.80 6.09 6.76
N ARG A 445 32.92 6.52 7.32
CA ARG A 445 32.98 7.52 8.37
C ARG A 445 33.30 8.89 7.78
N ALA A 446 32.37 9.83 7.87
CA ALA A 446 32.60 11.23 7.55
C ALA A 446 32.93 12.00 8.84
N ASP A 447 34.22 12.24 9.09
CA ASP A 447 34.69 12.95 10.29
C ASP A 447 34.76 14.45 10.01
N PHE A 448 33.91 15.21 10.71
CA PHE A 448 33.87 16.67 10.64
C PHE A 448 34.89 17.25 11.58
N ALA A 449 35.81 18.04 11.05
CA ALA A 449 36.86 18.64 11.82
C ALA A 449 36.34 19.82 12.65
N ASN A 450 36.72 19.83 13.92
CA ASN A 450 36.41 20.90 14.88
C ASN A 450 37.45 22.03 14.79
N THR A 451 38.58 21.76 14.14
CA THR A 451 39.69 22.70 13.93
C THR A 451 40.15 22.64 12.48
N MET A 452 40.74 23.73 12.00
CA MET A 452 41.36 23.79 10.67
C MET A 452 42.74 24.46 10.76
N PRO A 453 43.69 24.11 9.87
CA PRO A 453 44.98 24.79 9.83
C PRO A 453 44.82 26.29 9.55
N ARG A 454 45.46 27.14 10.35
CA ARG A 454 45.48 28.59 10.11
C ARG A 454 46.47 28.97 8.99
N SER A 455 46.01 28.81 7.75
CA SER A 455 46.67 29.22 6.51
C SER A 455 46.06 30.52 5.96
N SER A 456 46.78 31.23 5.09
CA SER A 456 46.27 32.44 4.44
C SER A 456 44.99 32.20 3.63
N ASP A 457 44.87 31.03 3.00
CA ASP A 457 43.67 30.61 2.25
C ASP A 457 42.47 30.39 3.18
N ASN A 458 42.68 29.70 4.31
CA ASN A 458 41.62 29.46 5.29
C ASN A 458 41.16 30.74 6.00
N GLU A 459 42.07 31.70 6.25
CA GLU A 459 41.71 33.02 6.78
C GLU A 459 40.82 33.80 5.81
N GLN A 460 41.10 33.75 4.50
CA GLN A 460 40.25 34.35 3.48
C GLN A 460 38.88 33.67 3.38
N LYS A 461 38.85 32.34 3.33
CA LYS A 461 37.60 31.58 3.30
C LYS A 461 36.75 31.81 4.56
N TYR A 462 37.38 31.93 5.75
CA TYR A 462 36.68 32.28 6.98
C TYR A 462 36.08 33.68 6.94
N ALA A 463 36.80 34.66 6.38
CA ALA A 463 36.26 36.00 6.20
C ALA A 463 35.04 36.02 5.25
N HIS A 464 35.04 35.19 4.21
CA HIS A 464 33.87 34.97 3.35
C HIS A 464 32.72 34.30 4.11
N PHE A 465 32.99 33.27 4.92
CA PHE A 465 31.99 32.63 5.77
C PHE A 465 31.34 33.61 6.76
N LEU A 466 32.14 34.47 7.42
CA LEU A 466 31.62 35.51 8.30
C LEU A 466 30.74 36.53 7.55
N ALA A 467 31.10 36.87 6.32
CA ALA A 467 30.30 37.75 5.49
C ALA A 467 28.92 37.17 5.18
N ASP A 468 28.85 35.86 4.95
CA ASP A 468 27.59 35.13 4.77
C ASP A 468 26.73 35.12 6.02
N CYS A 469 27.33 34.87 7.19
CA CYS A 469 26.63 34.96 8.47
C CYS A 469 26.05 36.37 8.68
N VAL A 470 26.86 37.41 8.44
CA VAL A 470 26.43 38.81 8.53
C VAL A 470 25.28 39.10 7.58
N ALA A 471 25.35 38.64 6.33
CA ALA A 471 24.29 38.85 5.35
C ALA A 471 23.01 38.09 5.70
N LYS A 472 23.12 36.82 6.12
CA LYS A 472 22.00 35.93 6.44
C LYS A 472 21.23 36.42 7.67
N GLU A 473 21.95 36.83 8.71
CA GLU A 473 21.38 37.36 9.96
C GLU A 473 21.08 38.86 9.89
N LYS A 474 21.26 39.50 8.73
CA LYS A 474 21.01 40.94 8.48
C LYS A 474 21.75 41.86 9.46
N LEU A 475 22.98 41.51 9.81
CA LEU A 475 23.84 42.29 10.70
C LEU A 475 24.50 43.47 9.96
N MET A 476 25.06 44.41 10.73
CA MET A 476 25.88 45.48 10.16
C MET A 476 27.16 44.90 9.53
N PRO A 477 27.60 45.40 8.35
CA PRO A 477 28.83 44.92 7.73
C PRO A 477 30.04 45.11 8.62
N PHE A 478 30.84 44.05 8.77
CA PHE A 478 32.09 44.10 9.49
C PHE A 478 33.16 44.76 8.63
N ASP A 479 34.01 45.55 9.28
CA ASP A 479 35.21 46.12 8.70
C ASP A 479 36.37 45.14 8.86
N ARG A 480 37.51 45.46 8.23
CA ARG A 480 38.70 44.61 8.28
C ARG A 480 39.20 44.36 9.70
N SER A 481 39.11 45.35 10.60
CA SER A 481 39.60 45.18 11.97
C SER A 481 38.76 44.17 12.76
N ALA A 482 37.44 44.21 12.61
CA ALA A 482 36.53 43.22 13.18
C ALA A 482 36.80 41.81 12.64
N LEU A 483 37.05 41.67 11.34
CA LEU A 483 37.39 40.36 10.74
C LEU A 483 38.70 39.79 11.30
N MET A 484 39.73 40.62 11.46
CA MET A 484 41.01 40.21 12.06
C MET A 484 40.84 39.75 13.49
N ALA A 485 40.12 40.52 14.31
CA ALA A 485 39.87 40.17 15.71
C ALA A 485 39.09 38.85 15.85
N LEU A 486 38.08 38.64 15.00
CA LEU A 486 37.30 37.39 15.00
C LEU A 486 38.14 36.17 14.57
N ILE A 487 39.01 36.32 13.56
CA ILE A 487 39.93 35.24 13.13
C ILE A 487 40.88 34.87 14.28
N GLU A 488 41.43 35.87 14.96
CA GLU A 488 42.36 35.64 16.07
C GLU A 488 41.69 35.00 17.27
N GLU A 489 40.48 35.46 17.62
CA GLU A 489 39.71 34.88 18.72
C GLU A 489 39.25 33.44 18.38
N SER A 490 38.94 33.15 17.12
CA SER A 490 38.58 31.79 16.68
C SER A 490 39.77 30.83 16.63
N ALA A 491 40.99 31.36 16.55
CA ALA A 491 42.22 30.59 16.53
C ALA A 491 42.83 30.38 17.93
N ARG A 492 42.31 31.09 18.93
CA ARG A 492 42.68 30.99 20.34
C ARG A 492 41.95 29.80 20.98
#